data_AF-A0A1H4LRQ8-F1
#
_entry.id   AF-A0A1H4LRQ8-F1
#
_cell.length_a   1.000
_cell.length_b   1.000
_cell.length_c   1.000
_cell.angle_alpha   90.00
_cell.angle_beta   90.00
_cell.angle_gamma   90.00
#
_symmetry.space_group_name_H-M   'P 1'
#
loop_
_entity.id
_entity.type
_entity.pdbx_description
1 polymer ?
#
loop_
_entity_poly.entity_id
_entity_poly.type
_entity_poly.pdbx_seq_one_letter_code
_entity_poly.pdbx_strand_id
1 'polypeptide(L)'
;MGRHRNPAGRRRRHPDQRTPRRPVRQTPHHAGLLGTAYSTLHRYDTREVDSSWRHLNLGGRVCVLTMRRRRLRCPEHGVLVEAVDFARPGSGFTRDFEDLAVWLATKTDKSTVATFYRITWRTVGAICGRVVADKLDLDRFTNLVEIGVDEISWRRHHKYLTMVSDHDTGKIVWGTEGKHAAALGTFFTDTLPAGAAQRIEAVSMPQRILDLLGMALYAVDEDGGVRQLFGRV
;
A
#
# COMPACT_ATOMS: atom_id res chain seq x y z
N MET A 1 16.87 32.45 83.81
CA MET A 1 17.73 31.35 83.29
C MET A 1 16.79 30.24 82.82
N GLY A 2 16.47 30.02 81.55
CA GLY A 2 17.31 30.03 80.35
C GLY A 2 17.59 28.59 79.97
N ARG A 3 16.84 28.03 79.01
CA ARG A 3 17.25 26.89 78.15
C ARG A 3 16.28 26.76 76.96
N HIS A 4 16.60 27.53 75.92
CA HIS A 4 16.07 27.40 74.57
C HIS A 4 16.38 26.00 74.01
N ARG A 5 15.37 25.30 73.49
CA ARG A 5 15.58 24.12 72.63
C ARG A 5 15.99 24.61 71.23
N ASN A 6 17.11 24.12 70.74
CA ASN A 6 17.65 24.38 69.40
C ASN A 6 17.05 23.36 68.40
N PRO A 7 16.40 23.76 67.30
CA PRO A 7 15.88 22.81 66.33
C PRO A 7 16.91 22.46 65.25
N ALA A 8 17.01 21.15 64.98
CA ALA A 8 17.43 20.50 63.74
C ALA A 8 18.32 21.28 62.76
N GLY A 9 19.59 20.86 62.66
CA GLY A 9 20.49 21.26 61.59
C GLY A 9 19.98 20.84 60.20
N ARG A 10 19.41 21.79 59.45
CA ARG A 10 19.18 21.65 58.01
C ARG A 10 20.53 21.72 57.28
N ARG A 11 21.05 20.55 56.88
CA ARG A 11 22.11 20.49 55.85
C ARG A 11 21.57 21.09 54.55
N ARG A 12 22.12 22.23 54.13
CA ARG A 12 21.84 22.84 52.83
C ARG A 12 22.34 21.88 51.74
N ARG A 13 21.44 21.38 50.90
CA ARG A 13 21.82 20.65 49.68
C ARG A 13 22.38 21.67 48.69
N HIS A 14 23.62 21.45 48.26
CA HIS A 14 24.27 22.19 47.19
C HIS A 14 23.52 21.91 45.87
N PRO A 15 23.04 22.91 45.12
CA PRO A 15 22.35 22.68 43.86
C PRO A 15 23.29 22.97 42.70
N ASP A 16 24.25 22.10 42.40
CA ASP A 16 24.79 22.08 41.04
C ASP A 16 25.51 20.78 40.70
N GLN A 17 24.73 19.80 40.24
CA GLN A 17 25.24 18.76 39.35
C GLN A 17 24.14 18.51 38.31
N ARG A 18 24.08 19.38 37.29
CA ARG A 18 23.32 19.09 36.07
C ARG A 18 23.94 17.87 35.42
N THR A 19 23.29 16.72 35.55
CA THR A 19 23.60 15.52 34.77
C THR A 19 23.65 15.90 33.29
N PRO A 20 24.70 15.53 32.52
CA PRO A 20 24.73 15.80 31.09
C PRO A 20 23.51 15.17 30.44
N ARG A 21 22.65 15.99 29.81
CA ARG A 21 21.54 15.46 29.02
C ARG A 21 22.14 14.65 27.90
N ARG A 22 21.88 13.33 27.88
CA ARG A 22 22.18 12.47 26.73
C ARG A 22 21.66 13.18 25.47
N PRO A 23 22.47 13.35 24.41
CA PRO A 23 21.98 13.94 23.18
C PRO A 23 20.79 13.10 22.69
N VAL A 24 19.62 13.74 22.59
CA VAL A 24 18.45 13.10 21.97
C VAL A 24 18.85 12.85 20.53
N ARG A 25 18.95 11.58 20.14
CA ARG A 25 19.19 11.20 18.75
C ARG A 25 18.01 11.73 17.94
N GLN A 26 18.23 12.78 17.16
CA GLN A 26 17.19 13.39 16.36
C GLN A 26 16.89 12.45 15.18
N THR A 27 15.63 12.03 15.05
CA THR A 27 15.17 11.27 13.89
C THR A 27 14.97 12.24 12.71
N PRO A 28 15.45 11.91 11.50
CA PRO A 28 15.19 12.72 10.32
C PRO A 28 13.69 12.91 10.05
N HIS A 29 13.33 14.09 9.55
CA HIS A 29 12.02 14.38 8.99
C HIS A 29 11.96 13.95 7.55
N HIS A 30 10.92 13.20 7.17
CA HIS A 30 10.73 12.72 5.80
C HIS A 30 9.76 13.61 5.04
N ALA A 31 9.99 13.81 3.74
CA ALA A 31 9.04 14.52 2.88
C ALA A 31 7.77 13.68 2.64
N GLY A 32 6.60 14.30 2.73
CA GLY A 32 5.29 13.65 2.57
C GLY A 32 4.75 13.65 1.15
N LEU A 33 5.61 13.73 0.14
CA LEU A 33 5.25 13.59 -1.27
C LEU A 33 5.39 12.11 -1.68
N LEU A 34 4.48 11.60 -2.52
CA LEU A 34 4.56 10.22 -2.97
C LEU A 34 5.76 10.06 -3.92
N GLY A 35 6.58 9.02 -3.72
CA GLY A 35 7.74 8.73 -4.57
C GLY A 35 9.02 9.52 -4.24
N THR A 36 9.02 10.41 -3.25
CA THR A 36 10.25 11.06 -2.77
C THR A 36 10.81 10.35 -1.54
N ALA A 37 12.14 10.18 -1.50
CA ALA A 37 12.87 9.66 -0.35
C ALA A 37 13.57 10.78 0.46
N TYR A 38 13.30 12.05 0.16
CA TYR A 38 13.98 13.18 0.79
C TYR A 38 13.76 13.19 2.31
N SER A 39 14.85 13.34 3.07
CA SER A 39 14.81 13.50 4.52
C SER A 39 15.83 14.52 5.02
N THR A 40 15.56 15.15 6.17
CA THR A 40 16.42 16.19 6.76
C THR A 40 16.20 16.32 8.26
N LEU A 41 17.23 16.73 9.01
CA LEU A 41 17.10 17.08 10.43
C LEU A 41 16.49 18.48 10.63
N HIS A 42 16.41 19.29 9.57
CA HIS A 42 15.99 20.68 9.65
C HIS A 42 14.58 20.87 9.07
N ARG A 43 13.73 21.60 9.80
CA ARG A 43 12.49 22.13 9.23
C ARG A 43 12.79 23.41 8.46
N TYR A 44 12.05 23.64 7.38
CA TYR A 44 11.96 24.95 6.74
C TYR A 44 11.14 25.90 7.61
N ASP A 45 9.89 25.51 7.89
CA ASP A 45 9.00 26.19 8.83
C ASP A 45 7.92 25.22 9.34
N THR A 46 6.84 25.76 9.91
CA THR A 46 5.67 25.00 10.36
C THR A 46 4.45 25.48 9.60
N ARG A 47 3.54 24.56 9.20
CA ARG A 47 2.29 24.96 8.56
C ARG A 47 1.48 25.86 9.49
N GLU A 48 0.83 26.87 8.91
CA GLU A 48 -0.10 27.73 9.65
C GLU A 48 -1.43 27.01 9.93
N VAL A 49 -1.83 26.09 9.04
CA VAL A 49 -3.05 25.29 9.16
C VAL A 49 -2.75 23.86 9.56
N ASP A 50 -3.61 23.33 10.42
CA ASP A 50 -3.51 21.95 10.87
C ASP A 50 -3.86 20.98 9.75
N SER A 51 -3.14 19.86 9.70
CA SER A 51 -3.52 18.71 8.90
C SER A 51 -4.48 17.84 9.71
N SER A 52 -5.45 17.24 9.04
CA SER A 52 -6.45 16.39 9.65
C SER A 52 -6.54 15.06 8.92
N TRP A 53 -6.65 13.97 9.66
CA TRP A 53 -6.87 12.63 9.12
C TRP A 53 -8.03 11.97 9.82
N ARG A 54 -8.97 11.43 9.06
CA ARG A 54 -9.99 10.56 9.62
C ARG A 54 -9.37 9.21 10.00
N HIS A 55 -9.60 8.81 11.24
CA HIS A 55 -9.20 7.52 11.77
C HIS A 55 -10.42 6.58 11.88
N LEU A 56 -10.18 5.33 12.31
CA LEU A 56 -11.24 4.38 12.62
C LEU A 56 -12.25 4.97 13.59
N ASN A 57 -13.52 4.60 13.42
CA ASN A 57 -14.57 5.08 14.32
C ASN A 57 -14.28 4.58 15.74
N LEU A 58 -14.33 5.47 16.73
CA LEU A 58 -14.15 5.14 18.13
C LEU A 58 -15.50 5.20 18.83
N GLY A 59 -15.96 4.09 19.40
CA GLY A 59 -17.28 4.00 20.04
C GLY A 59 -18.44 4.38 19.11
N GLY A 60 -18.34 4.01 17.81
CA GLY A 60 -19.34 4.35 16.80
C GLY A 60 -19.33 5.81 16.32
N ARG A 61 -18.40 6.63 16.82
CA ARG A 61 -18.25 8.05 16.45
C ARG A 61 -17.06 8.25 15.52
N VAL A 62 -17.16 9.26 14.65
CA VAL A 62 -16.06 9.65 13.76
C VAL A 62 -14.89 10.16 14.61
N CYS A 63 -13.72 9.57 14.41
CA CYS A 63 -12.47 10.03 15.01
C CYS A 63 -11.64 10.77 13.96
N VAL A 64 -11.09 11.93 14.33
CA VAL A 64 -10.20 12.73 13.49
C VAL A 64 -8.95 13.06 14.29
N LEU A 65 -7.79 12.72 13.73
CA LEU A 65 -6.49 13.13 14.25
C LEU A 65 -6.13 14.48 13.62
N THR A 66 -5.75 15.45 14.44
CA THR A 66 -5.29 16.77 13.98
C THR A 66 -3.85 16.99 14.42
N MET A 67 -3.02 17.52 13.52
CA MET A 67 -1.63 17.83 13.81
C MET A 67 -1.13 18.98 12.96
N ARG A 68 -0.39 19.88 13.59
CA ARG A 68 0.39 20.89 12.88
C ARG A 68 1.71 20.28 12.39
N ARG A 69 1.83 20.09 11.07
CA ARG A 69 2.99 19.47 10.43
C ARG A 69 4.07 20.50 10.09
N ARG A 70 5.33 20.08 10.08
CA ARG A 70 6.44 20.90 9.59
C ARG A 70 6.41 20.94 8.07
N ARG A 71 7.04 21.95 7.47
CA ARG A 71 7.42 21.92 6.06
C ARG A 71 8.93 21.78 5.94
N LEU A 72 9.36 21.08 4.90
CA LEU A 72 10.76 20.76 4.60
C LEU A 72 11.11 21.37 3.25
N ARG A 73 12.34 21.84 3.07
CA ARG A 73 12.81 22.38 1.78
C ARG A 73 13.58 21.30 1.03
N CYS A 74 12.90 20.58 0.17
CA CYS A 74 13.50 19.62 -0.76
C CYS A 74 14.22 20.40 -1.89
N PRO A 75 15.47 20.08 -2.22
CA PRO A 75 16.20 20.73 -3.32
C PRO A 75 15.52 20.55 -4.69
N GLU A 76 14.88 19.41 -4.93
CA GLU A 76 14.25 19.07 -6.21
C GLU A 76 12.80 19.55 -6.31
N HIS A 77 12.05 19.40 -5.21
CA HIS A 77 10.58 19.58 -5.21
C HIS A 77 10.11 20.86 -4.53
N GLY A 78 11.04 21.68 -4.01
CA GLY A 78 10.72 22.88 -3.26
C GLY A 78 10.20 22.59 -1.84
N VAL A 79 9.20 23.35 -1.39
CA VAL A 79 8.70 23.24 -0.01
C VAL A 79 7.62 22.16 0.09
N LEU A 80 7.93 21.07 0.79
CA LEU A 80 7.05 19.92 1.00
C LEU A 80 6.57 19.83 2.44
N VAL A 81 5.41 19.23 2.66
CA VAL A 81 4.90 18.97 4.02
C VAL A 81 5.53 17.68 4.56
N GLU A 82 6.01 17.70 5.79
CA GLU A 82 6.63 16.56 6.47
C GLU A 82 5.67 15.36 6.56
N ALA A 83 6.08 14.16 6.12
CA ALA A 83 5.35 12.91 6.26
C ALA A 83 5.02 12.57 7.72
N VAL A 84 4.03 11.72 7.93
CA VAL A 84 3.74 11.11 9.24
C VAL A 84 3.62 9.62 9.07
N ASP A 85 4.15 8.84 10.00
CA ASP A 85 4.25 7.38 9.84
C ASP A 85 2.86 6.72 9.75
N PHE A 86 1.88 7.27 10.48
CA PHE A 86 0.52 6.73 10.57
C PHE A 86 -0.40 7.10 9.39
N ALA A 87 0.06 7.85 8.38
CA ALA A 87 -0.77 8.21 7.23
C ALA A 87 0.00 8.14 5.91
N ARG A 88 -0.68 7.72 4.83
CA ARG A 88 -0.07 7.71 3.50
C ARG A 88 0.06 9.13 2.94
N PRO A 89 1.12 9.44 2.15
CA PRO A 89 1.26 10.70 1.43
C PRO A 89 -0.02 11.10 0.69
N GLY A 90 -0.45 12.36 0.88
CA GLY A 90 -1.66 12.90 0.23
C GLY A 90 -3.00 12.34 0.71
N SER A 91 -3.02 11.43 1.70
CA SER A 91 -4.29 10.92 2.24
C SER A 91 -4.84 11.81 3.37
N GLY A 92 -6.17 11.97 3.37
CA GLY A 92 -6.93 12.52 4.50
C GLY A 92 -7.37 11.43 5.50
N PHE A 93 -6.80 10.23 5.41
CA PHE A 93 -7.10 9.08 6.27
C PHE A 93 -5.82 8.51 6.87
N THR A 94 -5.93 7.92 8.05
CA THR A 94 -4.83 7.13 8.64
C THR A 94 -4.62 5.81 7.89
N ARG A 95 -3.43 5.22 7.96
CA ARG A 95 -3.12 3.90 7.41
C ARG A 95 -4.10 2.84 7.90
N ASP A 96 -4.39 2.78 9.19
CA ASP A 96 -5.32 1.80 9.77
C ASP A 96 -6.74 1.90 9.19
N PHE A 97 -7.21 3.13 8.97
CA PHE A 97 -8.51 3.36 8.33
C PHE A 97 -8.50 2.85 6.88
N GLU A 98 -7.47 3.21 6.11
CA GLU A 98 -7.36 2.79 4.72
C GLU A 98 -7.22 1.27 4.59
N ASP A 99 -6.38 0.65 5.42
CA ASP A 99 -6.11 -0.79 5.39
C ASP A 99 -7.37 -1.58 5.74
N LEU A 100 -8.13 -1.16 6.76
CA LEU A 100 -9.39 -1.80 7.12
C LEU A 100 -10.47 -1.57 6.06
N ALA A 101 -10.51 -0.39 5.43
CA ALA A 101 -11.43 -0.11 4.34
C ALA A 101 -11.17 -1.00 3.11
N VAL A 102 -9.89 -1.22 2.76
CA VAL A 102 -9.51 -2.12 1.66
C VAL A 102 -9.77 -3.57 2.01
N TRP A 103 -9.42 -4.00 3.23
CA TRP A 103 -9.77 -5.35 3.68
C TRP A 103 -11.28 -5.59 3.57
N LEU A 104 -12.12 -4.65 4.00
CA LEU A 104 -13.57 -4.77 3.88
C LEU A 104 -14.02 -4.82 2.41
N ALA A 105 -13.40 -4.04 1.52
CA ALA A 105 -13.67 -4.07 0.09
C ALA A 105 -13.32 -5.43 -0.58
N THR A 106 -12.52 -6.28 0.06
CA THR A 106 -12.30 -7.67 -0.41
C THR A 106 -13.45 -8.62 -0.07
N LYS A 107 -14.35 -8.21 0.84
CA LYS A 107 -15.45 -9.03 1.37
C LYS A 107 -16.83 -8.53 0.96
N THR A 108 -16.93 -7.29 0.50
CA THR A 108 -18.20 -6.65 0.11
C THR A 108 -17.99 -5.63 -1.00
N ASP A 109 -19.09 -5.20 -1.63
CA ASP A 109 -19.03 -4.17 -2.67
C ASP A 109 -18.65 -2.77 -2.14
N LYS A 110 -18.12 -1.92 -3.03
CA LYS A 110 -17.65 -0.57 -2.70
C LYS A 110 -18.72 0.34 -2.12
N SER A 111 -20.01 0.14 -2.46
CA SER A 111 -21.10 0.96 -1.94
C SER A 111 -21.39 0.62 -0.48
N THR A 112 -21.35 -0.66 -0.14
CA THR A 112 -21.46 -1.11 1.27
C THR A 112 -20.31 -0.55 2.11
N VAL A 113 -19.06 -0.60 1.62
CA VAL A 113 -17.91 0.02 2.31
C VAL A 113 -18.10 1.53 2.49
N ALA A 114 -18.56 2.21 1.44
CA ALA A 114 -18.83 3.65 1.46
C ALA A 114 -19.90 4.02 2.50
N THR A 115 -20.99 3.26 2.57
CA THR A 115 -22.04 3.45 3.59
C THR A 115 -21.52 3.16 5.00
N PHE A 116 -20.85 2.02 5.19
CA PHE A 116 -20.30 1.62 6.50
C PHE A 116 -19.38 2.71 7.08
N TYR A 117 -18.47 3.22 6.25
CA TYR A 117 -17.54 4.27 6.65
C TYR A 117 -18.07 5.68 6.44
N ARG A 118 -19.28 5.91 5.92
CA ARG A 118 -19.80 7.26 5.63
C ARG A 118 -18.79 8.09 4.82
N ILE A 119 -18.27 7.53 3.73
CA ILE A 119 -17.41 8.19 2.75
C ILE A 119 -17.97 7.96 1.34
N THR A 120 -17.45 8.64 0.33
CA THR A 120 -17.91 8.40 -1.04
C THR A 120 -17.31 7.11 -1.60
N TRP A 121 -18.03 6.43 -2.50
CA TRP A 121 -17.50 5.26 -3.21
C TRP A 121 -16.23 5.57 -4.02
N ARG A 122 -16.09 6.82 -4.53
CA ARG A 122 -14.87 7.30 -5.19
C ARG A 122 -13.69 7.34 -4.23
N THR A 123 -13.94 7.76 -2.99
CA THR A 123 -12.95 7.73 -1.91
C THR A 123 -12.49 6.31 -1.62
N VAL A 124 -13.42 5.34 -1.54
CA VAL A 124 -13.07 3.91 -1.38
C VAL A 124 -12.16 3.46 -2.52
N GLY A 125 -12.50 3.77 -3.77
CA GLY A 125 -11.66 3.43 -4.92
C GLY A 125 -10.25 4.06 -4.86
N ALA A 126 -10.14 5.32 -4.46
CA ALA A 126 -8.86 6.00 -4.31
C ALA A 126 -8.03 5.40 -3.15
N ILE A 127 -8.68 4.99 -2.07
CA ILE A 127 -8.04 4.26 -0.96
C ILE A 127 -7.50 2.92 -1.45
N CYS A 128 -8.30 2.12 -2.18
CA CYS A 128 -7.85 0.86 -2.78
C CYS A 128 -6.58 1.07 -3.63
N GLY A 129 -6.56 2.06 -4.51
CA GLY A 129 -5.39 2.34 -5.35
C GLY A 129 -4.14 2.68 -4.52
N ARG A 130 -4.27 3.51 -3.49
CA ARG A 130 -3.13 3.87 -2.62
C ARG A 130 -2.61 2.68 -1.80
N VAL A 131 -3.50 1.89 -1.20
CA VAL A 131 -3.10 0.73 -0.39
C VAL A 131 -2.47 -0.33 -1.27
N VAL A 132 -3.04 -0.62 -2.44
CA VAL A 132 -2.44 -1.56 -3.40
C VAL A 132 -1.06 -1.06 -3.82
N ALA A 133 -0.90 0.21 -4.20
CA ALA A 133 0.43 0.74 -4.55
C ALA A 133 1.48 0.66 -3.42
N ASP A 134 1.05 0.76 -2.15
CA ASP A 134 1.92 0.68 -0.96
C ASP A 134 2.21 -0.76 -0.52
N LYS A 135 1.33 -1.72 -0.84
CA LYS A 135 1.40 -3.12 -0.35
C LYS A 135 1.69 -4.14 -1.45
N LEU A 136 1.66 -3.75 -2.72
CA LEU A 136 1.92 -4.65 -3.84
C LEU A 136 3.35 -5.14 -3.75
N ASP A 137 3.50 -6.46 -3.69
CA ASP A 137 4.79 -7.11 -3.69
C ASP A 137 5.46 -6.93 -5.06
N LEU A 138 6.65 -6.32 -5.07
CA LEU A 138 7.42 -6.12 -6.30
C LEU A 138 8.06 -7.43 -6.76
N ASP A 139 8.30 -8.37 -5.85
CA ASP A 139 8.90 -9.66 -6.13
C ASP A 139 7.86 -10.72 -6.54
N ARG A 140 6.59 -10.33 -6.72
CA ARG A 140 5.46 -11.22 -7.08
C ARG A 140 5.62 -11.98 -8.40
N PHE A 141 6.62 -11.65 -9.21
CA PHE A 141 6.97 -12.35 -10.45
C PHE A 141 8.17 -13.29 -10.30
N THR A 142 8.77 -13.33 -9.12
CA THR A 142 9.85 -14.24 -8.78
C THR A 142 9.28 -15.65 -8.67
N ASN A 143 9.95 -16.63 -9.27
CA ASN A 143 9.60 -18.05 -9.22
C ASN A 143 8.21 -18.42 -9.77
N LEU A 144 7.68 -17.65 -10.73
CA LEU A 144 6.51 -18.10 -11.49
C LEU A 144 6.90 -19.26 -12.40
N VAL A 145 6.39 -20.45 -12.08
CA VAL A 145 6.60 -21.68 -12.86
C VAL A 145 5.31 -22.12 -13.54
N GLU A 146 4.21 -22.17 -12.79
CA GLU A 146 2.89 -22.53 -13.30
C GLU A 146 1.92 -21.37 -13.07
N ILE A 147 1.31 -20.86 -14.14
CA ILE A 147 0.36 -19.75 -14.04
C ILE A 147 -1.04 -20.12 -14.53
N GLY A 148 -2.05 -19.53 -13.89
CA GLY A 148 -3.44 -19.61 -14.32
C GLY A 148 -3.90 -18.27 -14.89
N VAL A 149 -4.45 -18.26 -16.09
CA VAL A 149 -5.06 -17.06 -16.68
C VAL A 149 -6.56 -17.20 -16.63
N ASP A 150 -7.26 -16.21 -16.11
CA ASP A 150 -8.73 -16.16 -16.10
C ASP A 150 -9.25 -14.88 -16.77
N GLU A 151 -10.41 -14.97 -17.40
CA GLU A 151 -11.08 -13.86 -18.08
C GLU A 151 -12.46 -13.62 -17.49
N ILE A 152 -12.61 -12.52 -16.76
CA ILE A 152 -13.87 -12.16 -16.12
C ILE A 152 -14.57 -11.06 -16.92
N SER A 153 -15.77 -11.35 -17.42
CA SER A 153 -16.65 -10.31 -17.95
C SER A 153 -17.31 -9.56 -16.79
N TRP A 154 -17.04 -8.27 -16.65
CA TRP A 154 -17.50 -7.49 -15.49
C TRP A 154 -18.69 -6.55 -15.79
N ARG A 155 -19.07 -6.38 -17.06
CA ARG A 155 -20.29 -5.67 -17.48
C ARG A 155 -20.76 -6.11 -18.86
N ARG A 156 -22.05 -5.90 -19.14
CA ARG A 156 -22.60 -5.92 -20.52
C ARG A 156 -21.77 -5.03 -21.46
N HIS A 157 -21.77 -5.38 -22.75
CA HIS A 157 -21.00 -4.73 -23.83
C HIS A 157 -19.50 -5.04 -23.82
N HIS A 158 -19.13 -6.31 -23.67
CA HIS A 158 -17.78 -6.79 -23.95
C HIS A 158 -16.67 -6.14 -23.11
N LYS A 159 -16.93 -5.94 -21.81
CA LYS A 159 -15.92 -5.47 -20.87
C LYS A 159 -15.34 -6.64 -20.08
N TYR A 160 -14.03 -6.84 -20.24
CA TYR A 160 -13.31 -7.99 -19.70
C TYR A 160 -12.14 -7.54 -18.85
N LEU A 161 -11.81 -8.36 -17.86
CA LEU A 161 -10.60 -8.28 -17.06
C LEU A 161 -9.85 -9.59 -17.27
N THR A 162 -8.61 -9.50 -17.74
CA THR A 162 -7.69 -10.65 -17.79
C THR A 162 -6.87 -10.65 -16.51
N MET A 163 -6.79 -11.79 -15.83
CA MET A 163 -6.06 -11.95 -14.57
C MET A 163 -5.08 -13.12 -14.68
N VAL A 164 -3.89 -12.94 -14.14
CA VAL A 164 -2.87 -14.00 -14.03
C VAL A 164 -2.69 -14.32 -12.55
N SER A 165 -2.78 -15.60 -12.25
CA SER A 165 -2.56 -16.21 -10.94
C SER A 165 -1.32 -17.08 -10.96
N ASP A 166 -0.63 -17.13 -9.84
CA ASP A 166 0.41 -18.11 -9.55
C ASP A 166 -0.26 -19.35 -8.96
N HIS A 167 -0.05 -20.52 -9.57
CA HIS A 167 -0.64 -21.77 -9.08
C HIS A 167 -0.01 -22.28 -7.78
N ASP A 168 1.26 -21.95 -7.51
CA ASP A 168 1.93 -22.38 -6.28
C ASP A 168 1.33 -21.66 -5.06
N THR A 169 1.21 -20.33 -5.14
CA THR A 169 0.70 -19.53 -4.02
C THR A 169 -0.81 -19.27 -4.05
N GLY A 170 -1.48 -19.53 -5.17
CA GLY A 170 -2.88 -19.19 -5.41
C GLY A 170 -3.15 -17.67 -5.48
N LYS A 171 -2.10 -16.85 -5.59
CA LYS A 171 -2.23 -15.39 -5.59
C LYS A 171 -2.43 -14.85 -7.00
N ILE A 172 -3.24 -13.80 -7.12
CA ILE A 172 -3.27 -12.98 -8.34
C ILE A 172 -2.02 -12.12 -8.38
N VAL A 173 -1.20 -12.30 -9.41
CA VAL A 173 0.08 -11.59 -9.60
C VAL A 173 -0.05 -10.43 -10.59
N TRP A 174 -1.05 -10.49 -11.47
CA TRP A 174 -1.28 -9.47 -12.49
C TRP A 174 -2.73 -9.43 -12.95
N GLY A 175 -3.16 -8.27 -13.47
CA GLY A 175 -4.43 -8.16 -14.18
C GLY A 175 -4.52 -6.88 -14.99
N THR A 176 -5.26 -6.91 -16.10
CA THR A 176 -5.49 -5.77 -16.99
C THR A 176 -6.90 -5.75 -17.56
N GLU A 177 -7.38 -4.56 -17.94
CA GLU A 177 -8.61 -4.43 -18.72
C GLU A 177 -8.35 -4.94 -20.15
N GLY A 178 -9.26 -5.76 -20.66
CA GLY A 178 -9.12 -6.41 -21.95
C GLY A 178 -9.34 -7.91 -21.88
N LYS A 179 -9.31 -8.55 -23.05
CA LYS A 179 -9.42 -10.00 -23.23
C LYS A 179 -8.46 -10.47 -24.30
N HIS A 180 -8.32 -11.79 -24.39
CA HIS A 180 -7.60 -12.54 -25.41
C HIS A 180 -6.07 -12.39 -25.33
N ALA A 181 -5.41 -13.07 -26.27
CA ALA A 181 -3.96 -13.10 -26.45
C ALA A 181 -3.29 -11.73 -26.47
N ALA A 182 -3.97 -10.67 -26.92
CA ALA A 182 -3.40 -9.32 -26.91
C ALA A 182 -3.20 -8.78 -25.48
N ALA A 183 -4.19 -8.96 -24.59
CA ALA A 183 -4.06 -8.56 -23.19
C ALA A 183 -3.00 -9.41 -22.48
N LEU A 184 -2.99 -10.72 -22.72
CA LEU A 184 -1.98 -11.60 -22.16
C LEU A 184 -0.57 -11.33 -22.72
N GLY A 185 -0.46 -10.87 -23.97
CA GLY A 185 0.80 -10.45 -24.57
C GLY A 185 1.49 -9.37 -23.74
N THR A 186 0.75 -8.35 -23.29
CA THR A 186 1.26 -7.29 -22.40
C THR A 186 1.85 -7.81 -21.10
N PHE A 187 1.35 -8.93 -20.56
CA PHE A 187 1.94 -9.56 -19.38
C PHE A 187 3.36 -10.07 -19.70
N PHE A 188 3.52 -10.81 -20.79
CA PHE A 188 4.80 -11.40 -21.18
C PHE A 188 5.81 -10.37 -21.73
N THR A 189 5.36 -9.34 -22.45
CA THR A 189 6.24 -8.36 -23.11
C THR A 189 6.56 -7.15 -22.25
N ASP A 190 5.57 -6.60 -21.56
CA ASP A 190 5.68 -5.27 -20.94
C ASP A 190 5.76 -5.33 -19.41
N THR A 191 5.34 -6.44 -18.80
CA THR A 191 5.20 -6.54 -17.34
C THR A 191 6.22 -7.49 -16.71
N LEU A 192 6.44 -8.67 -17.29
CA LEU A 192 7.40 -9.63 -16.74
C LEU A 192 8.83 -9.06 -16.79
N PRO A 193 9.62 -9.22 -15.71
CA PRO A 193 11.04 -8.92 -15.75
C PRO A 193 11.75 -9.75 -16.84
N ALA A 194 12.82 -9.21 -17.42
CA ALA A 194 13.64 -9.94 -18.40
C ALA A 194 14.08 -11.30 -17.84
N GLY A 195 13.95 -12.36 -18.63
CA GLY A 195 14.29 -13.72 -18.20
C GLY A 195 13.22 -14.42 -17.36
N ALA A 196 12.12 -13.75 -16.97
CA ALA A 196 11.08 -14.36 -16.14
C ALA A 196 10.14 -15.29 -16.92
N ALA A 197 9.88 -14.98 -18.19
CA ALA A 197 9.01 -15.81 -19.04
C ALA A 197 9.59 -17.22 -19.24
N GLN A 198 10.91 -17.37 -19.34
CA GLN A 198 11.62 -18.64 -19.55
C GLN A 198 11.47 -19.63 -18.38
N ARG A 199 11.04 -19.15 -17.22
CA ARG A 199 10.80 -20.01 -16.05
C ARG A 199 9.36 -20.53 -16.00
N ILE A 200 8.47 -19.95 -16.80
CA ILE A 200 7.07 -20.37 -16.85
C ILE A 200 6.99 -21.61 -17.72
N GLU A 201 6.78 -22.75 -17.10
CA GLU A 201 6.72 -24.05 -17.78
C GLU A 201 5.28 -24.38 -18.24
N ALA A 202 4.28 -23.82 -17.55
CA ALA A 202 2.88 -24.13 -17.81
C ALA A 202 1.94 -22.92 -17.64
N VAL A 203 0.99 -22.79 -18.57
CA VAL A 203 -0.11 -21.83 -18.50
C VAL A 203 -1.44 -22.59 -18.61
N SER A 204 -2.30 -22.47 -17.60
CA SER A 204 -3.67 -22.99 -17.67
C SER A 204 -4.65 -21.87 -18.01
N MET A 205 -5.51 -22.08 -19.00
CA MET A 205 -6.57 -21.11 -19.35
C MET A 205 -7.93 -21.81 -19.48
N PRO A 206 -9.03 -21.24 -18.94
CA PRO A 206 -10.36 -21.76 -19.19
C PRO A 206 -10.71 -21.53 -20.67
N GLN A 207 -11.06 -22.61 -21.40
CA GLN A 207 -11.72 -22.46 -22.68
C GLN A 207 -13.17 -22.02 -22.45
N ARG A 208 -13.72 -21.20 -23.35
CA ARG A 208 -14.99 -20.52 -23.12
C ARG A 208 -16.12 -21.51 -22.86
N ILE A 209 -17.11 -21.06 -22.08
CA ILE A 209 -18.30 -21.76 -21.60
C ILE A 209 -19.21 -22.41 -22.68
N LEU A 210 -18.88 -22.27 -23.97
CA LEU A 210 -19.59 -22.91 -25.08
C LEU A 210 -18.94 -24.23 -25.55
N ASP A 211 -17.72 -24.53 -25.11
CA ASP A 211 -17.00 -25.76 -25.44
C ASP A 211 -16.97 -26.64 -24.18
N LEU A 212 -17.95 -27.54 -24.07
CA LEU A 212 -18.36 -28.22 -22.83
C LEU A 212 -17.32 -29.16 -22.19
N LEU A 213 -16.07 -29.22 -22.65
CA LEU A 213 -15.01 -30.06 -22.08
C LEU A 213 -13.61 -29.47 -22.38
N GLY A 214 -12.94 -28.89 -21.39
CA GLY A 214 -11.47 -28.81 -21.39
C GLY A 214 -10.84 -27.54 -20.82
N MET A 215 -9.99 -27.69 -19.82
CA MET A 215 -8.87 -26.77 -19.60
C MET A 215 -7.87 -26.96 -20.73
N ALA A 216 -7.39 -25.87 -21.33
CA ALA A 216 -6.25 -25.93 -22.23
C ALA A 216 -4.97 -25.62 -21.46
N LEU A 217 -4.00 -26.52 -21.56
CA LEU A 217 -2.66 -26.34 -21.02
C LEU A 217 -1.76 -25.88 -22.16
N TYR A 218 -0.99 -24.83 -21.93
CA TYR A 218 0.00 -24.33 -22.88
C TYR A 218 1.40 -24.42 -22.25
N ALA A 219 2.37 -24.83 -23.05
CA ALA A 219 3.79 -24.67 -22.75
C ALA A 219 4.24 -23.30 -23.25
N VAL A 220 5.22 -22.73 -22.58
CA VAL A 220 6.01 -21.62 -23.09
C VAL A 220 7.32 -22.21 -23.63
N ASP A 221 7.70 -21.89 -24.86
CA ASP A 221 9.01 -22.25 -25.40
C ASP A 221 10.12 -21.32 -24.88
N GLU A 222 11.38 -21.64 -25.20
CA GLU A 222 12.56 -20.89 -24.73
C GLU A 222 12.56 -19.41 -25.18
N ASP A 223 11.85 -19.10 -26.26
CA ASP A 223 11.73 -17.75 -26.84
C ASP A 223 10.48 -17.00 -26.34
N GLY A 224 9.68 -17.60 -25.45
CA GLY A 224 8.45 -17.00 -24.92
C GLY A 224 7.19 -17.26 -25.78
N GLY A 225 7.29 -18.08 -26.80
CA GLY A 225 6.17 -18.53 -27.63
C GLY A 225 5.27 -19.50 -26.88
N VAL A 226 3.95 -19.32 -26.98
CA VAL A 226 2.97 -20.13 -26.25
C VAL A 226 2.42 -21.23 -27.18
N ARG A 227 2.71 -22.50 -26.87
CA ARG A 227 2.23 -23.67 -27.62
C ARG A 227 1.22 -24.47 -26.80
N GLN A 228 0.06 -24.76 -27.39
CA GLN A 228 -0.94 -25.60 -26.76
C GLN A 228 -0.45 -27.06 -26.63
N LEU A 229 -0.48 -27.60 -25.41
CA LEU A 229 -0.15 -28.98 -25.08
C LEU A 229 -1.39 -29.88 -25.05
N PHE A 230 -2.52 -29.37 -24.53
CA PHE A 230 -3.78 -30.10 -24.37
C PHE A 230 -5.00 -29.21 -24.68
N GLY A 231 -6.11 -29.81 -25.15
CA GLY A 231 -7.31 -29.12 -25.66
C GLY A 231 -7.39 -29.14 -27.19
N ARG A 232 -8.59 -29.09 -27.79
CA ARG A 232 -8.78 -29.24 -29.24
C ARG A 232 -8.64 -27.89 -29.96
N VAL A 233 -8.02 -27.91 -31.14
CA VAL A 233 -7.86 -26.77 -32.07
C VAL A 233 -9.21 -26.40 -32.70
#